data_AF-A0A370DHX6-F1
#
_entry.id   AF-A0A370DHX6-F1
#
_cell.length_a   1.000
_cell.length_b   1.000
_cell.length_c   1.000
_cell.angle_alpha   90.00
_cell.angle_beta   90.00
_cell.angle_gamma   90.00
#
_symmetry.space_group_name_H-M   'P 1'
#
loop_
_entity.id
_entity.type
_entity.pdbx_description
1 polymer ?
#
loop_
_entity_poly.entity_id
_entity_poly.type
_entity_poly.pdbx_seq_one_letter_code
_entity_poly.pdbx_strand_id
1 'polypeptide(L)'
;MDRGKFLAVTVLCAALSIPTIINAAVINFNDAPTHISGGESIGPIYSESGFNVSTKENAGVFSLWDGWQSNRGSSNGTTTGFVYNDLYDYEVHFRVSSNDDSAFSIQSIDLGEVFNENDSSYYRNGMNGIITGVRTDGSIVGMSLQLDGVSDGIGGVEDFETFSFDSDWTNLSYVDFDFTRDAIGYATYINFDNIVVSSVPIPPSLFLFGSGFIGLIGFARRKHNA
;
A
#
# COMPACT_ATOMS: atom_id res chain seq x y z
N MET A 1 -62.24 -18.95 29.41
CA MET A 1 -61.32 -20.09 29.45
C MET A 1 -60.57 -20.08 28.13
N ASP A 2 -59.54 -19.23 27.99
CA ASP A 2 -58.81 -19.09 26.73
C ASP A 2 -57.32 -19.09 27.03
N ARG A 3 -56.63 -20.11 26.53
CA ARG A 3 -55.24 -20.45 26.90
C ARG A 3 -54.30 -19.62 26.03
N GLY A 4 -53.70 -18.61 26.65
CA GLY A 4 -52.68 -17.75 26.04
C GLY A 4 -51.51 -18.56 25.47
N LYS A 5 -51.32 -18.46 24.16
CA LYS A 5 -50.16 -19.00 23.43
C LYS A 5 -48.98 -18.05 23.62
N PHE A 6 -48.13 -18.31 24.61
CA PHE A 6 -46.81 -17.69 24.71
C PHE A 6 -45.91 -18.27 23.62
N LEU A 7 -45.72 -17.53 22.52
CA LEU A 7 -44.74 -17.87 21.50
C LEU A 7 -43.38 -17.30 21.95
N ALA A 8 -42.58 -18.14 22.63
CA ALA A 8 -41.21 -17.82 22.96
C ALA A 8 -40.37 -17.80 21.66
N VAL A 9 -40.07 -16.60 21.16
CA VAL A 9 -39.11 -16.43 20.07
C VAL A 9 -37.73 -16.32 20.72
N THR A 10 -37.06 -17.46 20.87
CA THR A 10 -35.64 -17.49 21.23
C THR A 10 -34.83 -17.10 19.98
N VAL A 11 -34.42 -15.84 19.88
CA VAL A 11 -33.42 -15.42 18.89
C VAL A 11 -32.06 -15.86 19.41
N LEU A 12 -31.66 -17.08 19.05
CA LEU A 12 -30.30 -17.56 19.27
C LEU A 12 -29.42 -16.96 18.16
N CYS A 13 -29.00 -15.69 18.32
CA CYS A 13 -27.93 -15.12 17.51
C CYS A 13 -26.60 -15.72 18.00
N ALA A 14 -26.34 -16.97 17.66
CA ALA A 14 -24.98 -17.51 17.66
C ALA A 14 -24.26 -16.83 16.49
N ALA A 15 -23.69 -15.65 16.74
CA ALA A 15 -22.75 -15.03 15.82
C ALA A 15 -21.52 -15.94 15.77
N LEU A 16 -21.53 -16.87 14.81
CA LEU A 16 -20.33 -17.59 14.37
C LEU A 16 -19.41 -16.54 13.76
N SER A 17 -18.57 -15.92 14.60
CA SER A 17 -17.43 -15.14 14.15
C SER A 17 -16.48 -16.13 13.48
N ILE A 18 -16.66 -16.35 12.19
CA ILE A 18 -15.67 -17.04 11.38
C ILE A 18 -14.44 -16.14 11.42
N PRO A 19 -13.32 -16.57 12.02
CA PRO A 19 -12.09 -15.80 11.93
C PRO A 19 -11.75 -15.71 10.44
N THR A 20 -11.90 -14.53 9.87
CA THR A 20 -11.35 -14.24 8.55
C THR A 20 -9.85 -14.29 8.72
N ILE A 21 -9.22 -15.34 8.21
CA ILE A 21 -7.77 -15.38 8.07
C ILE A 21 -7.46 -14.26 7.08
N ILE A 22 -6.90 -13.17 7.58
CA ILE A 22 -6.40 -12.10 6.73
C ILE A 22 -5.02 -12.54 6.27
N ASN A 23 -4.93 -12.97 5.02
CA ASN A 23 -3.65 -13.15 4.38
C ASN A 23 -3.08 -11.78 4.01
N ALA A 24 -1.76 -11.64 4.15
CA ALA A 24 -1.07 -10.50 3.59
C ALA A 24 -1.29 -10.48 2.06
N ALA A 25 -1.60 -9.30 1.54
CA ALA A 25 -1.56 -8.98 0.13
C ALA A 25 -0.16 -8.44 -0.20
N VAL A 26 0.29 -8.72 -1.42
CA VAL A 26 1.55 -8.19 -1.94
C VAL A 26 1.22 -7.37 -3.19
N ILE A 27 1.74 -6.16 -3.27
CA ILE A 27 1.74 -5.32 -4.47
C ILE A 27 3.12 -5.51 -5.12
N ASN A 28 3.18 -6.21 -6.25
CA ASN A 28 4.44 -6.60 -6.87
C ASN A 28 4.55 -6.28 -8.37
N PHE A 29 3.58 -5.56 -8.93
CA PHE A 29 3.63 -5.05 -10.31
C PHE A 29 3.74 -6.11 -11.43
N ASN A 30 3.70 -7.41 -11.12
CA ASN A 30 3.87 -8.46 -12.12
C ASN A 30 2.74 -8.50 -13.15
N ASP A 31 1.56 -7.99 -12.79
CA ASP A 31 0.41 -7.85 -13.67
C ASP A 31 0.34 -6.46 -14.35
N ALA A 32 1.27 -5.55 -14.04
CA ALA A 32 1.31 -4.22 -14.64
C ALA A 32 1.73 -4.31 -16.13
N PRO A 33 1.19 -3.44 -17.00
CA PRO A 33 1.58 -3.42 -18.41
C PRO A 33 3.06 -3.05 -18.53
N THR A 34 3.84 -3.75 -19.35
CA THR A 34 5.26 -3.41 -19.56
C THR A 34 5.57 -3.22 -21.04
N HIS A 35 6.59 -2.42 -21.35
CA HIS A 35 7.06 -2.26 -22.73
C HIS A 35 8.53 -2.71 -22.87
N ILE A 36 8.84 -3.46 -23.93
CA ILE A 36 10.18 -4.03 -24.15
C ILE A 36 11.31 -2.98 -24.24
N SER A 37 10.96 -1.73 -24.58
CA SER A 37 11.93 -0.63 -24.66
C SER A 37 12.14 0.12 -23.34
N GLY A 38 11.49 -0.31 -22.24
CA GLY A 38 11.66 0.34 -20.94
C GLY A 38 10.49 0.21 -19.99
N GLY A 39 10.06 1.37 -19.48
CA GLY A 39 8.88 1.48 -18.63
C GLY A 39 7.64 1.84 -19.43
N GLU A 40 6.48 1.38 -18.96
CA GLU A 40 5.18 1.88 -19.42
C GLU A 40 4.61 2.81 -18.35
N SER A 41 4.09 3.98 -18.77
CA SER A 41 3.36 4.85 -17.85
C SER A 41 2.01 4.22 -17.52
N ILE A 42 1.80 3.89 -16.25
CA ILE A 42 0.53 3.33 -15.76
C ILE A 42 -0.46 4.48 -15.49
N GLY A 43 0.05 5.64 -15.11
CA GLY A 43 -0.72 6.82 -14.74
C GLY A 43 -0.47 7.26 -13.29
N PRO A 44 -1.29 8.18 -12.75
CA PRO A 44 -1.09 8.72 -11.40
C PRO A 44 -1.52 7.76 -10.27
N ILE A 45 -2.22 6.67 -10.61
CA ILE A 45 -2.69 5.65 -9.67
C ILE A 45 -2.54 4.27 -10.33
N TYR A 46 -1.88 3.36 -9.64
CA TYR A 46 -1.86 1.92 -9.91
C TYR A 46 -2.64 1.18 -8.81
N SER A 47 -3.37 0.12 -9.17
CA SER A 47 -4.18 -0.65 -8.23
C SER A 47 -3.88 -2.15 -8.34
N GLU A 48 -3.61 -2.79 -7.22
CA GLU A 48 -3.33 -4.23 -7.14
C GLU A 48 -3.78 -4.77 -5.78
N SER A 49 -4.32 -5.99 -5.74
CA SER A 49 -4.65 -6.68 -4.49
C SER A 49 -5.54 -5.92 -3.48
N GLY A 50 -6.36 -4.97 -3.95
CA GLY A 50 -7.22 -4.14 -3.09
C GLY A 50 -6.57 -2.84 -2.58
N PHE A 51 -5.36 -2.53 -3.04
CA PHE A 51 -4.61 -1.35 -2.64
C PHE A 51 -4.27 -0.48 -3.84
N ASN A 52 -4.02 0.79 -3.57
CA ASN A 52 -3.59 1.78 -4.54
C ASN A 52 -2.17 2.25 -4.21
N VAL A 53 -1.36 2.39 -5.26
CA VAL A 53 -0.13 3.17 -5.25
C VAL A 53 -0.40 4.42 -6.07
N SER A 54 -0.27 5.61 -5.48
CA SER A 54 -0.54 6.87 -6.16
C SER A 54 0.62 7.86 -6.01
N THR A 55 0.69 8.84 -6.91
CA THR A 55 1.74 9.88 -6.92
C THR A 55 1.13 11.28 -6.82
N LYS A 56 1.95 12.30 -6.55
CA LYS A 56 1.54 13.71 -6.65
C LYS A 56 1.17 14.10 -8.10
N GLU A 57 0.48 15.23 -8.27
CA GLU A 57 0.21 15.80 -9.58
C GLU A 57 1.51 16.01 -10.38
N ASN A 58 1.50 15.63 -11.67
CA ASN A 58 2.66 15.64 -12.59
C ASN A 58 3.74 14.56 -12.35
N ALA A 59 3.53 13.66 -11.41
CA ALA A 59 4.26 12.40 -11.31
C ALA A 59 3.43 11.25 -11.90
N GLY A 60 4.07 10.10 -12.11
CA GLY A 60 3.39 8.89 -12.53
C GLY A 60 4.06 7.64 -11.99
N VAL A 61 3.26 6.59 -11.83
CA VAL A 61 3.75 5.23 -11.60
C VAL A 61 4.07 4.61 -12.94
N PHE A 62 5.25 4.03 -13.04
CA PHE A 62 5.70 3.25 -14.18
C PHE A 62 5.98 1.84 -13.73
N SER A 63 5.71 0.90 -14.60
CA SER A 63 6.17 -0.48 -14.48
C SER A 63 7.41 -0.64 -15.34
N LEU A 64 8.51 -1.06 -14.73
CA LEU A 64 9.75 -1.34 -15.44
C LEU A 64 9.86 -2.82 -15.75
N TRP A 65 10.21 -3.14 -16.99
CA TRP A 65 10.57 -4.51 -17.36
C TRP A 65 12.06 -4.77 -17.05
N ASP A 66 12.36 -5.98 -16.56
CA ASP A 66 13.70 -6.42 -16.15
C ASP A 66 14.82 -6.08 -17.16
N GLY A 67 14.59 -6.33 -18.46
CA GLY A 67 15.62 -6.09 -19.48
C GLY A 67 15.98 -4.62 -19.72
N TRP A 68 15.20 -3.67 -19.19
CA TRP A 68 15.59 -2.26 -19.14
C TRP A 68 16.24 -1.88 -17.81
N GLN A 69 15.69 -2.39 -16.70
CA GLN A 69 16.25 -2.17 -15.36
C GLN A 69 17.73 -2.56 -15.33
N SER A 70 18.08 -3.69 -15.96
CA SER A 70 19.45 -4.17 -16.09
C SER A 70 20.47 -3.16 -16.65
N ASN A 71 20.01 -2.08 -17.30
CA ASN A 71 20.87 -1.05 -17.85
C ASN A 71 20.78 0.30 -17.13
N ARG A 72 19.81 0.55 -16.24
CA ARG A 72 19.53 1.91 -15.74
C ARG A 72 19.02 2.03 -14.29
N GLY A 73 18.80 0.93 -13.58
CA GLY A 73 18.42 0.97 -12.16
C GLY A 73 18.38 -0.42 -11.54
N SER A 74 17.82 -0.50 -10.33
CA SER A 74 17.70 -1.77 -9.61
C SER A 74 16.88 -2.80 -10.36
N SER A 75 17.36 -4.05 -10.41
CA SER A 75 16.57 -5.19 -10.87
C SER A 75 16.62 -6.37 -9.91
N ASN A 76 15.48 -7.02 -9.71
CA ASN A 76 15.33 -8.30 -9.02
C ASN A 76 14.77 -9.41 -9.96
N GLY A 77 14.69 -9.14 -11.27
CA GLY A 77 14.18 -10.09 -12.26
C GLY A 77 12.65 -10.14 -12.40
N THR A 78 11.92 -9.24 -11.74
CA THR A 78 10.46 -9.07 -11.88
C THR A 78 10.10 -7.70 -12.45
N THR A 79 8.82 -7.48 -12.73
CA THR A 79 8.33 -6.12 -13.03
C THR A 79 8.29 -5.33 -11.73
N THR A 80 8.74 -4.08 -11.73
CA THR A 80 8.79 -3.26 -10.51
C THR A 80 8.08 -1.92 -10.69
N GLY A 81 7.70 -1.31 -9.58
CA GLY A 81 7.12 0.03 -9.53
C GLY A 81 8.19 1.11 -9.55
N PHE A 82 8.02 2.11 -10.38
CA PHE A 82 8.94 3.24 -10.51
C PHE A 82 8.16 4.54 -10.43
N VAL A 83 8.65 5.48 -9.61
CA VAL A 83 8.07 6.81 -9.54
C VAL A 83 9.16 7.83 -9.82
N TYR A 84 8.80 8.81 -10.65
CA TYR A 84 9.62 9.98 -10.93
C TYR A 84 8.82 11.26 -10.71
N ASN A 85 9.54 12.34 -10.48
CA ASN A 85 8.99 13.69 -10.49
C ASN A 85 9.70 14.53 -11.55
N ASP A 86 9.11 15.65 -11.96
CA ASP A 86 9.65 16.52 -13.02
C ASP A 86 11.09 16.99 -12.69
N LEU A 87 11.87 17.34 -13.71
CA LEU A 87 13.31 17.63 -13.68
C LEU A 87 13.75 18.69 -12.66
N TYR A 88 12.81 19.47 -12.15
CA TYR A 88 13.06 20.56 -11.19
C TYR A 88 12.55 20.28 -9.79
N ASP A 89 11.85 19.16 -9.57
CA ASP A 89 11.48 18.73 -8.23
C ASP A 89 12.62 17.91 -7.62
N TYR A 90 12.88 18.15 -6.34
CA TYR A 90 13.92 17.47 -5.56
C TYR A 90 13.36 16.30 -4.77
N GLU A 91 12.04 16.16 -4.78
CA GLU A 91 11.30 15.18 -4.01
C GLU A 91 10.55 14.23 -4.93
N VAL A 92 10.64 12.93 -4.66
CA VAL A 92 9.68 11.95 -5.16
C VAL A 92 8.74 11.60 -4.03
N HIS A 93 7.44 11.61 -4.35
CA HIS A 93 6.41 11.21 -3.43
C HIS A 93 5.50 10.16 -4.06
N PHE A 94 5.28 9.07 -3.33
CA PHE A 94 4.18 8.16 -3.62
C PHE A 94 3.46 7.76 -2.33
N ARG A 95 2.22 7.31 -2.49
CA ARG A 95 1.32 6.92 -1.42
C ARG A 95 0.81 5.52 -1.63
N VAL A 96 0.76 4.73 -0.56
CA VAL A 96 0.02 3.47 -0.50
C VAL A 96 -1.24 3.68 0.33
N SER A 97 -2.40 3.27 -0.21
CA SER A 97 -3.68 3.31 0.51
C SER A 97 -4.55 2.11 0.15
N SER A 98 -5.55 1.79 0.98
CA SER A 98 -6.62 0.89 0.54
C SER A 98 -7.44 1.53 -0.58
N ASN A 99 -8.05 0.72 -1.44
CA ASN A 99 -8.95 1.21 -2.50
C ASN A 99 -10.39 1.46 -2.01
N ASP A 100 -10.74 0.96 -0.83
CA ASP A 100 -12.06 1.05 -0.20
C ASP A 100 -12.06 1.90 1.08
N ASP A 101 -11.00 2.67 1.31
CA ASP A 101 -10.76 3.49 2.50
C ASP A 101 -10.72 2.70 3.83
N SER A 102 -10.61 1.36 3.78
CA SER A 102 -10.43 0.55 4.99
C SER A 102 -9.04 0.70 5.60
N ALA A 103 -8.97 0.48 6.92
CA ALA A 103 -7.71 0.50 7.64
C ALA A 103 -6.85 -0.71 7.26
N PHE A 104 -5.54 -0.52 7.16
CA PHE A 104 -4.60 -1.59 6.87
C PHE A 104 -3.35 -1.51 7.76
N SER A 105 -2.49 -2.52 7.63
CA SER A 105 -1.13 -2.53 8.19
C SER A 105 -0.15 -2.77 7.05
N ILE A 106 1.03 -2.17 7.13
CA ILE A 106 2.14 -2.43 6.20
C ILE A 106 3.21 -3.22 6.96
N GLN A 107 3.78 -4.24 6.32
CA GLN A 107 4.78 -5.13 6.93
C GLN A 107 6.17 -4.90 6.35
N SER A 108 6.28 -4.77 5.04
CA SER A 108 7.56 -4.51 4.37
C SER A 108 7.36 -3.88 3.00
N ILE A 109 8.46 -3.35 2.47
CA ILE A 109 8.60 -2.89 1.09
C ILE A 109 10.03 -3.14 0.64
N ASP A 110 10.22 -3.50 -0.61
CA ASP A 110 11.54 -3.50 -1.25
C ASP A 110 11.73 -2.16 -1.95
N LEU A 111 12.84 -1.50 -1.69
CA LEU A 111 13.21 -0.20 -2.27
C LEU A 111 14.57 -0.31 -2.94
N GLY A 112 14.75 0.35 -4.07
CA GLY A 112 16.02 0.39 -4.79
C GLY A 112 16.26 1.75 -5.41
N GLU A 113 17.52 2.18 -5.44
CA GLU A 113 17.90 3.39 -6.13
C GLU A 113 17.79 3.24 -7.64
N VAL A 114 17.62 4.36 -8.31
CA VAL A 114 17.72 4.41 -9.77
C VAL A 114 18.90 5.26 -10.16
N PHE A 115 20.04 4.59 -10.32
CA PHE A 115 21.21 5.18 -10.92
C PHE A 115 21.95 4.19 -11.83
N ASN A 116 22.73 4.72 -12.76
CA ASN A 116 23.75 3.96 -13.46
C ASN A 116 25.04 4.79 -13.39
N GLU A 117 26.11 4.21 -12.87
CA GLU A 117 27.40 4.91 -12.70
C GLU A 117 27.95 5.48 -14.02
N ASN A 118 27.54 4.92 -15.16
CA ASN A 118 27.93 5.35 -16.51
C ASN A 118 26.90 6.26 -17.20
N ASP A 119 25.77 6.57 -16.55
CA ASP A 119 24.73 7.45 -17.10
C ASP A 119 24.57 8.71 -16.23
N SER A 120 25.14 9.82 -16.69
CA SER A 120 25.06 11.11 -16.00
C SER A 120 23.64 11.65 -15.81
N SER A 121 22.63 11.11 -16.53
CA SER A 121 21.23 11.45 -16.33
C SER A 121 20.62 10.80 -15.08
N TYR A 122 21.29 9.78 -14.52
CA TYR A 122 20.84 9.01 -13.37
C TYR A 122 21.98 8.88 -12.36
N TYR A 123 22.42 9.99 -11.78
CA TYR A 123 23.48 10.01 -10.76
C TYR A 123 22.86 9.99 -9.36
N ARG A 124 23.12 8.93 -8.56
CA ARG A 124 22.79 8.76 -7.12
C ARG A 124 21.66 9.67 -6.60
N ASN A 125 20.42 9.38 -7.00
CA ASN A 125 19.23 10.14 -6.62
C ASN A 125 18.35 9.33 -5.66
N GLY A 126 17.63 10.01 -4.76
CA GLY A 126 16.62 9.37 -3.90
C GLY A 126 17.17 8.51 -2.77
N MET A 127 18.38 8.75 -2.28
CA MET A 127 19.00 7.90 -1.24
C MET A 127 18.37 8.06 0.15
N ASN A 128 17.76 9.22 0.45
CA ASN A 128 17.23 9.54 1.77
C ASN A 128 15.70 9.58 1.73
N GLY A 129 15.07 8.70 2.51
CA GLY A 129 13.61 8.54 2.58
C GLY A 129 13.04 8.90 3.94
N ILE A 130 11.90 9.60 3.95
CA ILE A 130 11.02 9.75 5.09
C ILE A 130 9.71 9.05 4.76
N ILE A 131 9.35 8.04 5.54
CA ILE A 131 8.08 7.34 5.40
C ILE A 131 7.16 7.79 6.52
N THR A 132 5.94 8.19 6.18
CA THR A 132 4.94 8.69 7.11
C THR A 132 3.66 7.87 7.01
N GLY A 133 3.29 7.15 8.07
CA GLY A 133 2.01 6.46 8.17
C GLY A 133 0.99 7.30 8.91
N VAL A 134 -0.18 7.54 8.31
CA VAL A 134 -1.29 8.24 8.97
C VAL A 134 -2.35 7.23 9.36
N ARG A 135 -2.63 7.11 10.66
CA ARG A 135 -3.62 6.18 11.20
C ARG A 135 -5.05 6.70 11.04
N THR A 136 -6.03 5.81 11.17
CA THR A 136 -7.46 6.15 11.09
C THR A 136 -7.94 7.09 12.20
N ASP A 137 -7.20 7.18 13.31
CA ASP A 137 -7.46 8.14 14.38
C ASP A 137 -6.77 9.51 14.18
N GLY A 138 -6.02 9.66 13.07
CA GLY A 138 -5.25 10.85 12.74
C GLY A 138 -3.87 10.94 13.40
N SER A 139 -3.49 9.97 14.24
CA SER A 139 -2.11 9.87 14.74
C SER A 139 -1.14 9.46 13.64
N ILE A 140 0.14 9.80 13.83
CA ILE A 140 1.18 9.62 12.83
C ILE A 140 2.26 8.69 13.37
N VAL A 141 2.77 7.80 12.51
CA VAL A 141 4.04 7.08 12.66
C VAL A 141 5.00 7.54 11.58
N GLY A 142 6.29 7.51 11.88
CA GLY A 142 7.30 7.87 10.90
C GLY A 142 8.57 7.07 11.07
N MET A 143 9.26 6.85 9.96
CA MET A 143 10.61 6.29 9.93
C MET A 143 11.45 7.04 8.90
N SER A 144 12.74 7.17 9.19
CA SER A 144 13.73 7.62 8.23
C SER A 144 14.56 6.43 7.80
N LEU A 145 14.86 6.36 6.52
CA LEU A 145 15.74 5.35 5.95
C LEU A 145 16.75 5.99 5.01
N GLN A 146 17.83 5.27 4.80
CA GLN A 146 18.88 5.62 3.85
C GLN A 146 19.22 4.36 3.07
N LEU A 147 19.17 4.46 1.75
CA LEU A 147 19.61 3.38 0.86
C LEU A 147 21.15 3.35 0.79
N ASP A 148 21.71 2.19 0.47
CA ASP A 148 23.15 1.92 0.59
C ASP A 148 24.01 2.45 -0.59
N GLY A 149 23.36 2.92 -1.65
CA GLY A 149 23.98 3.44 -2.85
C GLY A 149 24.44 2.34 -3.80
N VAL A 150 23.79 1.18 -3.83
CA VAL A 150 24.08 0.04 -4.71
C VAL A 150 23.00 -0.09 -5.80
N SER A 151 23.45 0.02 -7.05
CA SER A 151 22.63 -0.21 -8.25
C SER A 151 23.59 -0.61 -9.37
N ASP A 152 23.98 -1.88 -9.40
CA ASP A 152 24.96 -2.44 -10.33
C ASP A 152 24.34 -3.33 -11.42
N GLY A 153 23.03 -3.57 -11.33
CA GLY A 153 22.24 -4.28 -12.33
C GLY A 153 22.35 -5.80 -12.23
N ILE A 154 22.02 -6.49 -13.32
CA ILE A 154 21.89 -7.97 -13.26
C ILE A 154 23.23 -8.65 -12.94
N GLY A 155 23.22 -9.45 -11.87
CA GLY A 155 24.29 -10.40 -11.53
C GLY A 155 25.36 -9.85 -10.60
N GLY A 156 25.18 -8.63 -10.07
CA GLY A 156 26.01 -8.03 -9.04
C GLY A 156 25.46 -8.24 -7.62
N VAL A 157 25.51 -7.19 -6.79
CA VAL A 157 24.94 -7.18 -5.43
C VAL A 157 23.41 -7.04 -5.50
N GLU A 158 22.69 -7.35 -4.43
CA GLU A 158 21.24 -7.09 -4.39
C GLU A 158 20.98 -5.58 -4.52
N ASP A 159 20.33 -5.17 -5.62
CA ASP A 159 19.99 -3.75 -5.88
C ASP A 159 18.73 -3.28 -5.13
N PHE A 160 18.01 -4.20 -4.47
CA PHE A 160 16.82 -3.91 -3.68
C PHE A 160 17.07 -4.21 -2.22
N GLU A 161 16.69 -3.28 -1.36
CA GLU A 161 16.75 -3.40 0.08
C GLU A 161 15.34 -3.58 0.66
N THR A 162 15.15 -4.63 1.48
CA THR A 162 13.88 -4.85 2.18
C THR A 162 13.84 -4.03 3.47
N PHE A 163 12.88 -3.10 3.54
CA PHE A 163 12.58 -2.35 4.76
C PHE A 163 11.37 -2.97 5.46
N SER A 164 11.56 -3.37 6.72
CA SER A 164 10.50 -3.92 7.57
C SER A 164 9.90 -2.85 8.48
N PHE A 165 8.59 -2.88 8.64
CA PHE A 165 7.84 -2.03 9.54
C PHE A 165 7.48 -2.78 10.82
N ASP A 166 7.58 -2.11 11.96
CA ASP A 166 7.25 -2.71 13.25
C ASP A 166 5.73 -2.74 13.52
N SER A 167 5.35 -3.21 14.71
CA SER A 167 3.94 -3.35 15.10
C SER A 167 3.16 -2.03 15.20
N ASP A 168 3.83 -0.87 15.20
CA ASP A 168 3.18 0.43 15.29
C ASP A 168 2.54 0.85 13.95
N TRP A 169 2.94 0.21 12.84
CA TRP A 169 2.46 0.45 11.47
C TRP A 169 1.15 -0.29 11.15
N THR A 170 0.17 -0.10 12.02
CA THR A 170 -1.17 -0.68 11.92
C THR A 170 -2.27 0.38 12.03
N ASN A 171 -3.49 0.01 11.64
CA ASN A 171 -4.65 0.91 11.55
C ASN A 171 -4.38 2.14 10.68
N LEU A 172 -3.64 1.96 9.59
CA LEU A 172 -3.24 2.99 8.66
C LEU A 172 -4.39 3.32 7.70
N SER A 173 -4.63 4.61 7.49
CA SER A 173 -5.44 5.13 6.38
C SER A 173 -4.62 5.18 5.10
N TYR A 174 -3.36 5.61 5.21
CA TYR A 174 -2.40 5.64 4.11
C TYR A 174 -0.96 5.71 4.64
N VAL A 175 -0.01 5.41 3.77
CA VAL A 175 1.43 5.57 3.98
C VAL A 175 2.00 6.41 2.85
N ASP A 176 2.69 7.50 3.22
CA ASP A 176 3.42 8.36 2.30
C ASP A 176 4.91 8.01 2.34
N PHE A 177 5.52 8.00 1.16
CA PHE A 177 6.93 7.74 0.94
C PHE A 177 7.53 8.96 0.25
N ASP A 178 8.32 9.71 1.00
CA ASP A 178 8.95 10.94 0.55
C ASP A 178 10.46 10.72 0.43
N PHE A 179 10.97 10.74 -0.79
CA PHE A 179 12.40 10.59 -1.08
C PHE A 179 12.98 11.89 -1.58
N THR A 180 14.15 12.24 -1.03
CA THR A 180 14.88 13.44 -1.42
C THR A 180 16.23 13.08 -2.02
N ARG A 181 16.72 13.94 -2.90
CA ARG A 181 18.07 13.83 -3.47
C ARG A 181 19.03 14.80 -2.82
N ASP A 182 20.31 14.45 -2.87
CA ASP A 182 21.40 15.29 -2.33
C ASP A 182 22.02 16.22 -3.39
N ALA A 183 21.75 16.03 -4.70
CA ALA A 183 22.43 16.74 -5.79
C ALA A 183 21.47 17.53 -6.71
N ILE A 184 21.93 18.70 -7.21
CA ILE A 184 21.17 19.64 -8.05
C ILE A 184 21.32 19.28 -9.55
N GLY A 185 20.21 19.25 -10.31
CA GLY A 185 20.22 19.30 -11.79
C GLY A 185 19.51 18.18 -12.57
N TYR A 186 18.91 17.20 -11.91
CA TYR A 186 18.23 16.03 -12.50
C TYR A 186 16.91 15.67 -11.80
N ALA A 187 16.01 14.89 -12.40
CA ALA A 187 14.83 14.39 -11.68
C ALA A 187 15.22 13.42 -10.55
N THR A 188 14.44 13.40 -9.47
CA THR A 188 14.52 12.37 -8.42
C THR A 188 13.73 11.14 -8.87
N TYR A 189 14.23 9.95 -8.55
CA TYR A 189 13.67 8.66 -8.94
C TYR A 189 13.74 7.69 -7.76
N ILE A 190 12.78 6.78 -7.68
CA ILE A 190 12.84 5.63 -6.76
C ILE A 190 12.23 4.41 -7.44
N ASN A 191 12.84 3.25 -7.23
CA ASN A 191 12.29 1.95 -7.62
C ASN A 191 11.80 1.23 -6.37
N PHE A 192 10.70 0.49 -6.49
CA PHE A 192 10.11 -0.23 -5.37
C PHE A 192 9.32 -1.43 -5.85
N ASP A 193 9.24 -2.44 -5.00
CA ASP A 193 8.56 -3.70 -5.26
C ASP A 193 8.06 -4.35 -3.96
N ASN A 194 7.30 -5.43 -4.08
CA ASN A 194 6.87 -6.31 -2.99
C ASN A 194 6.35 -5.56 -1.75
N ILE A 195 5.42 -4.62 -1.94
CA ILE A 195 4.77 -3.94 -0.81
C ILE A 195 3.84 -4.93 -0.13
N VAL A 196 4.23 -5.38 1.07
CA VAL A 196 3.46 -6.35 1.85
C VAL A 196 2.53 -5.61 2.80
N VAL A 197 1.24 -5.81 2.61
CA VAL A 197 0.17 -5.14 3.36
C VAL A 197 -0.88 -6.15 3.84
N SER A 198 -1.61 -5.83 4.89
CA SER A 198 -2.74 -6.63 5.35
C SER A 198 -3.90 -5.74 5.76
N SER A 199 -5.13 -6.09 5.36
CA SER A 199 -6.31 -5.39 5.85
C SER A 199 -6.47 -5.57 7.36
N VAL A 200 -7.02 -4.57 8.05
CA VAL A 200 -7.36 -4.70 9.46
C VAL A 200 -8.81 -5.19 9.55
N PRO A 201 -9.10 -6.33 10.22
CA PRO A 201 -10.47 -6.81 10.30
C PRO A 201 -11.34 -5.81 11.05
N ILE A 202 -12.52 -5.54 10.49
CA ILE A 202 -13.53 -4.72 11.18
C ILE A 202 -13.84 -5.38 12.53
N PRO A 203 -13.73 -4.65 13.66
CA PRO A 203 -14.01 -5.21 14.97
C PRO A 203 -15.39 -5.88 15.02
N PRO A 204 -15.51 -7.11 15.58
CA PRO A 204 -16.80 -7.80 15.71
C PRO A 204 -17.88 -6.97 16.41
N SER A 205 -17.47 -6.00 17.24
CA SER A 205 -18.38 -5.06 17.90
C SER A 205 -19.21 -4.23 16.92
N LEU A 206 -18.68 -3.85 15.75
CA LEU A 206 -19.44 -3.12 14.72
C LEU A 206 -20.53 -4.00 14.11
N PHE A 207 -20.25 -5.27 13.85
CA PHE A 207 -21.26 -6.24 13.41
C PHE A 207 -22.32 -6.48 14.49
N LEU A 208 -21.91 -6.60 15.76
CA LEU A 208 -22.83 -6.75 16.88
C LEU A 208 -23.73 -5.52 17.05
N PHE A 209 -23.16 -4.32 16.90
CA PHE A 209 -23.91 -3.07 16.97
C PHE A 209 -24.91 -2.96 15.80
N GLY A 210 -24.45 -3.20 14.57
CA GLY A 210 -25.31 -3.17 13.38
C GLY A 210 -26.44 -4.20 13.46
N SER A 211 -26.14 -5.44 13.88
CA SER A 211 -27.16 -6.48 14.05
C SER A 211 -28.12 -6.18 15.20
N GLY A 212 -27.65 -5.56 16.27
CA GLY A 212 -28.47 -5.06 17.37
C GLY A 212 -29.52 -4.04 16.89
N PHE A 213 -29.13 -3.10 16.04
CA PHE A 213 -30.06 -2.12 15.44
C PHE A 213 -31.14 -2.76 14.58
N ILE A 214 -30.76 -3.73 13.73
CA ILE A 214 -31.72 -4.47 12.90
C ILE A 214 -32.73 -5.22 13.79
N GLY A 215 -32.25 -5.84 14.87
CA GLY A 215 -33.09 -6.49 15.86
C GLY A 215 -34.11 -5.53 16.49
N LEU A 216 -33.66 -4.37 16.95
CA LEU A 216 -34.53 -3.35 17.56
C LEU A 216 -35.60 -2.82 16.59
N ILE A 217 -35.25 -2.57 15.32
CA ILE A 217 -36.21 -2.16 14.28
C ILE A 217 -37.26 -3.25 14.07
N GLY A 218 -36.86 -4.52 14.04
CA GLY A 218 -37.77 -5.66 13.97
C GLY A 218 -38.76 -5.69 15.13
N PHE A 219 -38.29 -5.48 16.36
CA PHE A 219 -39.14 -5.42 17.55
C PHE A 219 -40.12 -4.21 17.51
N ALA A 220 -39.65 -3.04 17.10
CA ALA A 220 -40.47 -1.83 17.04
C ALA A 220 -41.62 -1.96 16.02
N ARG A 221 -41.36 -2.53 14.83
CA ARG A 221 -42.38 -2.75 13.80
C ARG A 221 -43.49 -3.71 14.25
N ARG A 222 -43.14 -4.73 15.05
CA ARG A 222 -44.11 -5.70 15.55
C ARG A 222 -45.13 -5.06 16.51
N LYS A 223 -44.74 -4.03 17.24
CA LYS A 223 -45.62 -3.29 18.16
C LYS A 223 -46.63 -2.38 17.45
N HIS A 224 -46.34 -1.94 16.22
CA HIS A 224 -47.24 -1.07 15.45
C HIS A 224 -48.34 -1.84 14.69
N ASN A 225 -48.11 -3.14 14.42
CA ASN A 225 -49.05 -3.99 13.68
C ASN A 225 -49.91 -4.88 14.60
N ALA A 226 -49.84 -4.66 15.91
CA ALA A 226 -50.64 -5.34 16.94
C ALA A 226 -51.51 -4.29 17.64
#